data_AF-A0A524L8S0-F1
#
_entry.id   AF-A0A524L8S0-F1
#
_cell.length_a   1.000
_cell.length_b   1.000
_cell.length_c   1.000
_cell.angle_alpha   90.00
_cell.angle_beta   90.00
_cell.angle_gamma   90.00
#
_symmetry.space_group_name_H-M   'P 1'
#
loop_
_entity.id
_entity.type
_entity.pdbx_description
1 polymer ?
#
loop_
_entity_poly.entity_id
_entity_poly.type
_entity_poly.pdbx_seq_one_letter_code
_entity_poly.pdbx_strand_id
1 'polypeptide(L)' 'MGKKGVVVGILTFLFGLVILVDDLHDFVTGTDFLHFLPDFDPYIIAGFQLHHLYLGALIMLIGLVIAAKYRN' A
#
# COMPACT_ATOMS: atom_id res chain seq x y z
N MET A 1 0.93 26.79 -4.68
CA MET A 1 0.99 25.31 -4.81
C MET A 1 -0.35 24.61 -4.55
N GLY A 2 -1.39 25.24 -3.97
CA GLY A 2 -2.66 24.61 -3.53
C GLY A 2 -3.19 23.45 -4.38
N LYS A 3 -3.78 23.72 -5.56
CA LYS A 3 -4.35 22.65 -6.41
C LYS A 3 -3.35 21.55 -6.80
N LYS A 4 -2.11 21.91 -7.11
CA LYS A 4 -1.06 20.94 -7.46
C LYS A 4 -0.69 20.05 -6.26
N GLY A 5 -0.63 20.61 -5.07
CA GLY A 5 -0.37 19.87 -3.83
C GLY A 5 -1.51 18.91 -3.47
N VAL A 6 -2.76 19.30 -3.69
CA VAL A 6 -3.93 18.41 -3.53
C VAL A 6 -3.83 17.22 -4.48
N VAL A 7 -3.51 17.47 -5.75
CA VAL A 7 -3.34 16.39 -6.75
C VAL A 7 -2.23 15.43 -6.35
N VAL A 8 -1.07 15.94 -5.90
CA VAL A 8 0.03 15.09 -5.41
C VAL A 8 -0.44 14.24 -4.22
N GLY A 9 -1.12 14.84 -3.24
CA GLY A 9 -1.62 14.09 -2.08
C GLY A 9 -2.61 12.99 -2.45
N ILE A 10 -3.53 13.26 -3.39
CA ILE A 10 -4.47 12.25 -3.91
C ILE A 10 -3.73 11.13 -4.64
N LEU A 11 -2.76 11.46 -5.49
CA LEU A 11 -1.98 10.44 -6.22
C LEU A 11 -1.16 9.57 -5.27
N THR A 12 -0.54 10.16 -4.25
CA THR A 12 0.16 9.41 -3.20
C THR A 12 -0.80 8.51 -2.43
N PHE A 13 -2.00 9.00 -2.10
CA PHE A 13 -3.02 8.18 -1.44
C PHE A 13 -3.42 6.97 -2.30
N LEU A 14 -3.70 7.20 -3.59
CA LEU A 14 -4.07 6.13 -4.53
C LEU A 14 -2.96 5.11 -4.69
N PHE A 15 -1.70 5.54 -4.73
CA PHE A 15 -0.56 4.62 -4.79
C PHE A 15 -0.49 3.71 -3.56
N GLY A 16 -0.67 4.27 -2.36
CA GLY A 16 -0.74 3.48 -1.12
C GLY A 16 -1.93 2.53 -1.10
N LEU A 17 -3.09 2.95 -1.62
CA LEU A 17 -4.28 2.10 -1.72
C LEU A 17 -4.05 0.91 -2.64
N VAL A 18 -3.38 1.10 -3.78
CA VAL A 18 -3.05 0.00 -4.69
C VAL A 18 -2.18 -1.04 -3.98
N ILE A 19 -1.13 -0.62 -3.28
CA ILE A 19 -0.27 -1.54 -2.52
C ILE A 19 -1.07 -2.29 -1.45
N LEU A 20 -1.93 -1.59 -0.72
CA LEU A 20 -2.71 -2.20 0.35
C LEU A 20 -3.74 -3.21 -0.18
N VAL A 21 -4.39 -2.93 -1.32
CA VAL A 21 -5.37 -3.83 -1.93
C VAL A 21 -4.69 -5.04 -2.57
N ASP A 22 -3.58 -4.83 -3.25
CA ASP A 22 -2.75 -5.89 -3.85
C ASP A 22 -2.28 -6.88 -2.77
N ASP A 23 -1.73 -6.35 -1.68
CA ASP A 23 -1.25 -7.18 -0.59
C ASP A 23 -2.39 -7.87 0.18
N LEU A 24 -3.55 -7.21 0.36
CA LEU A 24 -4.77 -7.84 0.88
C LEU A 24 -5.26 -8.99 0.00
N HIS A 25 -5.12 -8.87 -1.32
CA HIS A 25 -5.46 -9.93 -2.26
C HIS A 25 -4.52 -11.13 -2.12
N ASP A 26 -3.26 -10.92 -1.75
CA ASP A 26 -2.30 -11.99 -1.46
C ASP A 26 -2.56 -12.73 -0.15
N PHE A 27 -3.47 -12.27 0.73
CA PHE A 27 -3.94 -13.06 1.88
C PHE A 27 -5.04 -14.07 1.50
N VAL A 28 -5.56 -14.00 0.27
CA VAL A 28 -6.50 -15.00 -0.25
C VAL A 28 -5.69 -16.19 -0.74
N THR A 29 -6.10 -17.40 -0.33
CA THR A 29 -5.33 -18.60 -0.65
C THR A 29 -5.34 -18.86 -2.16
N GLY A 30 -4.16 -18.97 -2.76
CA GLY A 30 -4.01 -19.28 -4.20
C GLY A 30 -3.84 -18.05 -5.10
N THR A 31 -3.71 -16.86 -4.51
CA THR A 31 -3.42 -15.62 -5.24
C THR A 31 -2.07 -15.01 -4.88
N ASP A 32 -1.36 -15.56 -3.90
CA ASP A 32 -0.05 -15.12 -3.42
C ASP A 32 0.93 -14.99 -4.60
N PHE A 33 1.45 -13.79 -4.85
CA PHE A 33 2.40 -13.59 -5.95
C PHE A 33 3.65 -14.47 -5.83
N LEU A 34 3.95 -14.95 -4.62
CA LEU A 34 5.12 -15.79 -4.29
C LEU A 34 4.96 -17.28 -4.66
N HIS A 35 3.88 -17.73 -5.31
CA HIS A 35 3.74 -19.13 -5.76
C HIS A 35 4.88 -19.61 -6.70
N PHE A 36 5.61 -18.70 -7.35
CA PHE A 36 6.76 -19.06 -8.20
C PHE A 36 8.08 -19.17 -7.43
N LEU A 37 8.12 -18.74 -6.16
CA LEU A 37 9.28 -18.86 -5.31
C LEU A 37 9.34 -20.26 -4.66
N PRO A 38 10.55 -20.77 -4.35
CA PRO A 38 10.68 -22.03 -3.62
C PRO A 38 9.94 -21.96 -2.28
N ASP A 39 9.47 -23.10 -1.78
CA ASP A 39 8.74 -23.21 -0.51
C ASP A 39 9.48 -22.46 0.61
N PHE A 40 9.00 -21.26 0.95
CA PHE A 40 9.46 -20.46 2.07
C PHE A 40 8.64 -20.80 3.31
N ASP A 41 9.24 -20.61 4.48
CA ASP A 41 8.53 -20.75 5.75
C ASP A 41 7.28 -19.83 5.76
N PRO A 42 6.07 -20.36 6.03
CA PRO A 42 4.82 -19.58 6.03
C PRO A 42 4.86 -18.35 6.94
N TYR A 43 5.63 -18.39 8.04
CA TYR A 43 5.77 -17.24 8.95
C TYR A 43 6.59 -16.10 8.33
N ILE A 44 7.54 -16.43 7.45
CA ILE A 44 8.34 -15.45 6.72
C ILE A 44 7.48 -14.76 5.65
N ILE A 45 6.67 -15.54 4.91
CA ILE A 45 5.74 -15.02 3.90
C ILE A 45 4.71 -14.09 4.53
N ALA A 46 4.09 -14.51 5.63
CA ALA A 46 3.14 -13.67 6.38
C ALA A 46 3.78 -12.37 6.89
N GLY A 47 5.06 -12.41 7.27
CA GLY A 47 5.82 -11.21 7.65
C GLY A 47 6.00 -10.21 6.50
N PHE A 48 6.28 -10.70 5.29
CA PHE A 48 6.38 -9.85 4.10
C PHE A 48 5.04 -9.22 3.70
N GLN A 49 3.95 -9.98 3.80
CA GLN A 49 2.61 -9.44 3.53
C GLN A 49 2.29 -8.32 4.53
N LEU A 50 2.35 -8.59 5.83
CA LEU A 50 2.09 -7.57 6.86
C LEU A 50 2.96 -6.31 6.71
N HIS A 51 4.18 -6.44 6.19
CA HIS A 51 5.04 -5.30 5.89
C HIS A 51 4.50 -4.43 4.76
N HIS A 52 4.06 -5.02 3.65
CA HIS A 52 3.46 -4.28 2.54
C HIS A 52 2.12 -3.67 2.91
N LEU A 53 1.28 -4.38 3.67
CA LEU A 53 0.05 -3.84 4.24
C LEU A 53 0.32 -2.56 5.06
N TYR A 54 1.33 -2.61 5.93
CA TYR A 54 1.78 -1.46 6.72
C TYR A 54 2.28 -0.31 5.83
N LEU A 55 3.08 -0.60 4.81
CA LEU A 55 3.60 0.42 3.89
C LEU A 55 2.47 1.08 3.09
N GLY A 56 1.52 0.31 2.57
CA GLY A 56 0.36 0.82 1.84
C GLY A 56 -0.45 1.78 2.70
N ALA A 57 -0.77 1.39 3.95
CA ALA A 57 -1.49 2.23 4.90
C ALA A 57 -0.71 3.52 5.24
N LEU A 58 0.61 3.42 5.46
CA LEU A 58 1.45 4.58 5.77
C LEU A 58 1.48 5.59 4.61
N ILE A 59 1.63 5.11 3.38
CA ILE A 59 1.63 5.94 2.17
C ILE A 59 0.27 6.62 1.99
N MET A 60 -0.83 5.92 2.24
CA MET A 60 -2.17 6.51 2.23
C MET A 60 -2.28 7.69 3.21
N LEU A 61 -1.82 7.51 4.45
CA LEU A 61 -1.85 8.57 5.46
C LEU A 61 -1.00 9.78 5.05
N ILE A 62 0.19 9.56 4.48
CA ILE A 62 1.03 10.65 3.96
C ILE A 62 0.31 11.41 2.84
N GLY A 63 -0.31 10.70 1.90
CA GLY A 63 -1.10 11.31 0.83
C GLY A 63 -2.26 12.15 1.36
N LEU A 64 -2.96 11.64 2.37
CA LEU A 64 -4.05 12.35 3.05
C LEU A 64 -3.57 13.65 3.73
N VAL A 65 -2.45 13.58 4.46
CA VAL A 65 -1.84 14.75 5.13
C VAL A 65 -1.43 15.82 4.11
N ILE A 66 -0.82 15.41 3.00
CA ILE A 66 -0.45 16.33 1.91
C ILE A 66 -1.70 16.98 1.31
N ALA A 67 -2.71 16.18 0.95
CA ALA A 67 -3.94 16.69 0.36
C ALA A 67 -4.66 17.69 1.29
N ALA A 68 -4.75 17.36 2.58
CA ALA A 68 -5.34 18.23 3.60
C ALA A 68 -4.58 19.56 3.75
N LYS A 69 -3.24 19.53 3.74
CA LYS A 69 -2.38 20.71 3.85
C LYS A 69 -2.59 21.72 2.73
N TYR A 70 -2.86 21.26 1.51
CA TYR A 70 -2.93 22.11 0.31
C TYR A 70 -4.36 22.38 -0.19
N ARG A 71 -5.38 21.88 0.51
CA ARG A 71 -6.79 22.06 0.15
C ARG A 71 -7.27 23.50 0.31
N ASN A 72 -6.74 24.21 1.30
CA ASN A 72 -7.05 25.61 1.62
C ASN A 72 -5.95 26.54 1.10
#